data_AF-A0A813UL44-F1
#
_entry.id   AF-A0A813UL44-F1
#
_cell.length_a   1.000
_cell.length_b   1.000
_cell.length_c   1.000
_cell.angle_alpha   90.00
_cell.angle_beta   90.00
_cell.angle_gamma   90.00
#
_symmetry.space_group_name_H-M   'P 1'
#
loop_
_entity.id
_entity.type
_entity.pdbx_description
1 polymer ?
#
loop_
_entity_poly.entity_id
_entity_poly.type
_entity_poly.pdbx_seq_one_letter_code
_entity_poly.pdbx_strand_id
1 'polypeptide(L)'
;MTVGRSFTVHSKDRQLIRMLIVEIIIYLIARFPSTIVLIYDQITVNQIKSADRISTEQFIANITYFIGFIDSSVACYTNMIVSKNFRAELKRIFKCR
;
A
#
# COMPACT_ATOMS: atom_id res chain seq x y z
N MET A 1 35.65 -9.41 -21.85
CA MET A 1 34.20 -9.28 -22.08
C MET A 1 33.48 -9.08 -20.73
N THR A 2 33.37 -7.84 -20.25
CA THR A 2 32.79 -7.51 -18.92
C THR A 2 31.62 -6.50 -19.02
N VAL A 3 31.21 -6.13 -20.22
CA VAL A 3 30.22 -5.06 -20.48
C VAL A 3 28.77 -5.50 -20.18
N GLY A 4 28.48 -6.80 -20.08
CA GLY A 4 27.11 -7.32 -19.90
C GLY A 4 26.55 -7.30 -18.47
N ARG A 5 27.39 -7.15 -17.42
CA ARG A 5 26.91 -7.15 -16.02
C ARG A 5 26.27 -5.83 -15.59
N SER A 6 26.70 -4.69 -16.14
CA SER A 6 26.19 -3.37 -15.75
C SER A 6 24.73 -3.14 -16.21
N PHE A 7 24.40 -3.55 -17.43
CA PHE A 7 23.06 -3.34 -18.02
C PHE A 7 21.94 -4.10 -17.29
N THR A 8 22.26 -5.30 -16.79
CA THR A 8 21.28 -6.14 -16.07
C THR A 8 20.97 -5.60 -14.67
N VAL A 9 21.99 -5.07 -13.97
CA VAL A 9 21.82 -4.38 -12.68
C VAL A 9 20.93 -3.15 -12.84
N HIS A 10 21.19 -2.33 -13.85
CA HIS A 10 20.42 -1.11 -14.08
C HIS A 10 18.93 -1.38 -14.41
N SER A 11 18.63 -2.50 -15.09
CA SER A 11 17.25 -2.92 -15.36
C SER A 11 16.50 -3.41 -14.12
N LYS A 12 17.21 -4.05 -13.18
CA LYS A 12 16.65 -4.51 -11.90
C LYS A 12 16.35 -3.34 -10.99
N ASP A 13 17.26 -2.38 -10.89
CA ASP A 13 17.05 -1.16 -10.10
C ASP A 13 15.84 -0.36 -10.60
N ARG A 14 15.68 -0.26 -11.92
CA ARG A 14 14.51 0.41 -12.51
C ARG A 14 13.18 -0.31 -12.21
N GLN A 15 13.19 -1.63 -12.11
CA GLN A 15 12.01 -2.40 -11.70
C GLN A 15 11.69 -2.19 -10.22
N LEU A 16 12.71 -2.17 -9.35
CA LEU A 16 12.54 -1.90 -7.91
C LEU A 16 12.00 -0.49 -7.66
N ILE A 17 12.54 0.52 -8.34
CA ILE A 17 12.05 1.91 -8.24
C ILE A 17 10.58 1.99 -8.69
N ARG A 18 10.20 1.28 -9.76
CA ARG A 18 8.81 1.26 -10.22
C ARG A 18 7.88 0.56 -9.21
N MET A 19 8.34 -0.52 -8.57
CA MET A 19 7.58 -1.19 -7.49
C MET A 19 7.38 -0.24 -6.31
N LEU A 20 8.45 0.42 -5.87
CA LEU A 20 8.40 1.38 -4.77
C LEU A 20 7.43 2.54 -5.05
N ILE A 21 7.45 3.10 -6.27
CA ILE A 21 6.51 4.17 -6.65
C ILE A 21 5.06 3.69 -6.58
N VAL A 22 4.77 2.49 -7.06
CA VAL A 22 3.40 1.93 -7.02
C VAL A 22 2.96 1.70 -5.57
N GLU A 23 3.86 1.18 -4.73
CA GLU A 23 3.60 0.96 -3.30
C GLU A 23 3.34 2.27 -2.56
N ILE A 24 4.13 3.32 -2.83
CA ILE A 24 3.91 4.67 -2.28
C ILE A 24 2.55 5.22 -2.70
N ILE A 25 2.16 5.07 -3.97
CA ILE A 25 0.85 5.55 -4.46
C ILE A 25 -0.30 4.82 -3.77
N ILE A 26 -0.22 3.49 -3.65
CA ILE A 26 -1.23 2.68 -2.97
C ILE A 26 -1.33 3.07 -1.50
N TYR A 27 -0.18 3.21 -0.83
CA TYR A 27 -0.10 3.65 0.56
C TYR A 27 -0.77 5.02 0.76
N LEU A 28 -0.44 5.99 -0.10
CA LEU A 28 -1.03 7.34 -0.03
C LEU A 28 -2.55 7.29 -0.22
N ILE A 29 -3.04 6.57 -1.23
CA ILE A 29 -4.49 6.45 -1.50
C ILE A 29 -5.21 5.74 -0.34
N ALA A 30 -4.62 4.69 0.24
CA ALA A 30 -5.22 3.94 1.32
C ALA A 30 -5.20 4.72 2.65
N ARG A 31 -4.15 5.49 2.91
CA ARG A 31 -3.99 6.23 4.18
C ARG A 31 -4.69 7.58 4.17
N PHE A 32 -4.81 8.23 3.03
CA PHE A 32 -5.38 9.59 2.91
C PHE A 32 -6.79 9.72 3.50
N PRO A 33 -7.75 8.79 3.27
CA PRO A 33 -9.06 8.87 3.89
C PRO A 33 -9.00 8.84 5.42
N SER A 34 -8.09 8.04 6.01
CA SER A 34 -7.95 7.94 7.47
C SER A 34 -7.50 9.25 8.10
N THR A 35 -6.59 9.95 7.43
CA THR A 35 -6.14 11.27 7.86
C THR A 35 -7.28 12.29 7.84
N ILE A 36 -8.13 12.27 6.81
CA ILE A 36 -9.29 13.17 6.71
C ILE A 36 -10.26 12.93 7.87
N VAL A 37 -10.58 11.67 8.16
CA VAL A 37 -11.49 11.31 9.27
C VAL A 37 -10.94 11.79 10.61
N LEU A 38 -9.64 11.59 10.87
CA LEU A 38 -9.00 12.03 12.11
C LEU A 38 -8.99 13.57 12.26
N ILE A 39 -8.72 14.29 11.17
CA ILE A 39 -8.77 15.77 11.17
C ILE A 39 -10.21 16.24 11.44
N TYR A 40 -11.19 15.64 10.77
CA TYR A 40 -12.60 15.97 10.97
C TYR A 40 -13.03 15.74 12.43
N ASP A 41 -12.62 14.63 13.02
CA ASP A 41 -12.95 14.31 14.42
C ASP A 41 -12.34 15.34 15.38
N GLN A 42 -11.09 15.76 15.15
CA GLN A 42 -10.47 16.81 15.97
C GLN A 42 -11.11 18.18 15.83
N ILE A 43 -11.54 18.56 14.62
CA ILE A 43 -12.25 19.82 14.40
C ILE A 43 -13.63 19.80 15.07
N THR A 44 -14.27 18.63 15.13
CA THR A 44 -15.64 18.48 15.63
C THR A 44 -15.72 18.00 17.09
N VAL A 45 -14.59 17.91 17.80
CA VAL A 45 -14.51 17.32 19.15
C VAL A 45 -15.42 18.01 20.18
N ASN A 46 -15.59 19.33 20.06
CA ASN A 46 -16.42 20.13 20.98
C ASN A 46 -17.87 20.30 20.50
N GLN A 47 -18.24 19.69 19.37
CA GLN A 47 -19.62 19.77 18.87
C GLN A 47 -20.48 18.68 19.51
N ILE A 48 -21.68 19.06 19.97
CA ILE A 48 -22.69 18.09 20.41
C ILE A 48 -23.23 17.40 19.15
N LYS A 49 -22.93 16.12 18.99
CA LYS A 49 -23.35 15.29 17.85
C LYS A 49 -24.62 14.53 18.22
N SER A 50 -25.58 14.46 17.29
CA SER A 50 -26.75 13.59 17.44
C SER A 50 -26.35 12.12 17.29
N ALA A 51 -27.16 11.20 17.85
CA ALA A 51 -26.90 9.76 17.77
C ALA A 51 -26.74 9.25 16.32
N ASP A 52 -27.57 9.75 15.40
CA ASP A 52 -27.51 9.40 13.98
C ASP A 52 -26.22 9.87 13.31
N ARG A 53 -25.75 11.07 13.69
CA ARG A 53 -24.51 11.64 13.18
C ARG A 53 -23.31 10.84 13.68
N ILE A 54 -23.28 10.47 14.96
CA ILE A 54 -22.23 9.61 15.54
C ILE A 54 -22.17 8.26 14.80
N SER A 55 -23.34 7.65 14.55
CA SER A 55 -23.41 6.35 13.87
C SER A 55 -22.89 6.43 12.43
N THR A 56 -23.23 7.51 11.71
CA THR A 56 -22.74 7.75 10.35
C THR A 56 -21.23 7.98 10.31
N GLU A 57 -20.71 8.79 11.23
CA GLU A 57 -19.27 9.07 11.34
C GLU A 57 -18.47 7.79 11.68
N GLN A 58 -18.98 6.97 12.60
CA GLN A 58 -18.37 5.66 12.92
C GLN A 58 -18.39 4.70 11.73
N PHE A 59 -19.47 4.66 10.95
CA PHE A 59 -19.53 3.84 9.75
C PHE A 59 -18.46 4.24 8.73
N ILE A 60 -18.32 5.54 8.47
CA ILE A 60 -17.29 6.08 7.57
C ILE A 60 -15.88 5.79 8.10
N ALA A 61 -15.67 5.94 9.41
CA ALA A 61 -14.40 5.62 10.04
C ALA A 61 -14.04 4.13 9.89
N ASN A 62 -15.00 3.23 10.09
CA ASN A 62 -14.80 1.79 9.92
C ASN A 62 -14.45 1.39 8.49
N ILE A 63 -15.14 1.95 7.48
CA ILE A 63 -14.79 1.75 6.07
C ILE A 63 -13.36 2.23 5.81
N THR A 64 -13.01 3.38 6.37
CA THR A 64 -11.71 4.00 6.20
C THR A 64 -10.59 3.17 6.83
N TYR A 65 -10.81 2.63 8.04
CA TYR A 65 -9.88 1.71 8.67
C TYR A 65 -9.75 0.39 7.90
N PHE A 66 -10.85 -0.13 7.38
CA PHE A 66 -10.84 -1.32 6.53
C PHE A 66 -9.97 -1.11 5.27
N ILE A 67 -10.11 0.03 4.59
CA ILE A 67 -9.25 0.41 3.46
C ILE A 67 -7.77 0.47 3.88
N GLY A 68 -7.49 0.96 5.10
CA GLY A 68 -6.13 0.95 5.66
C GLY A 68 -5.54 -0.45 5.83
N PHE A 69 -6.35 -1.47 6.13
CA PHE A 69 -5.89 -2.86 6.21
C PHE A 69 -5.66 -3.51 4.83
N ILE A 70 -6.32 -2.99 3.79
CA ILE A 70 -6.09 -3.44 2.41
C ILE A 70 -4.65 -3.14 1.99
N ASP A 71 -4.07 -2.01 2.40
CA ASP A 71 -2.66 -1.67 2.13
C ASP A 71 -1.70 -2.78 2.59
N SER A 72 -1.85 -3.24 3.83
CA SER A 72 -1.04 -4.33 4.39
C SER A 72 -1.20 -5.66 3.62
N SER A 73 -2.36 -5.87 3.01
CA SER A 73 -2.64 -7.06 2.19
C SER A 73 -2.08 -6.90 0.76
N VAL A 74 -2.25 -5.71 0.18
CA VAL A 74 -1.86 -5.38 -1.19
C VAL A 74 -0.35 -5.25 -1.34
N ALA A 75 0.41 -4.90 -0.29
CA ALA A 75 1.88 -4.95 -0.33
C ALA A 75 2.39 -6.35 -0.71
N CYS A 76 1.78 -7.42 -0.17
CA CYS A 76 2.12 -8.80 -0.50
C CYS A 76 1.79 -9.12 -1.98
N TYR A 77 0.61 -8.71 -2.45
CA TYR A 77 0.18 -8.92 -3.83
C TYR A 77 0.94 -8.05 -4.82
N THR A 78 1.33 -6.83 -4.49
CA THR A 78 2.09 -5.92 -5.37
C THR A 78 3.49 -6.47 -5.58
N ASN A 79 4.14 -6.94 -4.52
CA ASN A 79 5.41 -7.66 -4.59
C ASN A 79 5.29 -8.95 -5.43
N MET A 80 4.17 -9.68 -5.30
CA MET A 80 3.96 -10.91 -6.08
C MET A 80 3.57 -10.63 -7.54
N ILE A 81 2.80 -9.57 -7.83
CA ILE A 81 2.18 -9.30 -9.13
C ILE A 81 3.16 -8.58 -10.07
N VAL A 82 3.91 -7.59 -9.59
CA VAL A 82 4.62 -6.63 -10.45
C VAL A 82 5.84 -7.22 -11.16
N SER A 83 6.41 -8.33 -10.69
CA SER A 83 7.61 -8.88 -11.32
C SER A 83 7.51 -10.38 -11.63
N LYS A 84 7.44 -10.71 -12.93
CA LYS A 84 7.70 -12.08 -13.44
C LYS A 84 9.06 -12.59 -12.97
N ASN A 85 10.05 -11.70 -12.82
CA ASN A 85 11.38 -12.02 -12.30
C ASN A 85 11.36 -12.30 -10.79
N PHE A 86 10.57 -11.56 -10.00
CA PHE A 86 10.43 -11.81 -8.57
C PHE A 86 9.71 -13.14 -8.32
N ARG A 87 8.66 -13.46 -9.08
CA ARG A 87 8.05 -14.82 -9.04
C ARG A 87 9.04 -15.91 -9.44
N ALA A 88 9.95 -15.65 -10.39
CA ALA A 88 10.98 -16.60 -10.79
C ALA A 88 12.06 -16.79 -9.70
N GLU A 89 12.49 -15.71 -9.04
CA GLU A 89 13.39 -15.75 -7.89
C GLU A 89 12.73 -16.43 -6.68
N LEU A 90 11.46 -16.11 -6.38
CA LEU A 90 10.70 -16.75 -5.30
C LEU A 90 10.51 -18.24 -5.57
N LYS A 91 10.13 -18.61 -6.80
CA LYS A 91 10.13 -20.02 -7.23
C LYS A 91 11.51 -20.66 -7.08
N ARG A 92 12.61 -19.95 -7.36
CA ARG A 92 13.97 -20.47 -7.21
C ARG A 92 14.33 -20.73 -5.74
N ILE A 93 13.93 -19.85 -4.82
CA ILE A 93 14.10 -20.04 -3.38
C ILE A 93 13.31 -21.26 -2.90
N PHE A 94 12.06 -21.41 -3.34
CA PHE A 94 11.21 -22.55 -2.95
C PHE A 94 11.53 -23.87 -3.69
N LYS A 95 12.15 -23.83 -4.88
CA LYS A 95 12.62 -25.03 -5.62
C LYS A 95 13.97 -25.56 -5.13
N CYS A 96 14.70 -24.79 -4.33
CA CYS A 96 15.96 -25.22 -3.70
C CYS A 96 15.74 -25.91 -2.34
N ARG A 97 14.57 -26.54 -2.15
CA ARG A 97 14.32 -27.50 -1.07
C ARG A 97 13.92 -28.83 -1.66
#